data_AF-A0A6A6X7E6-F1
#
_entry.id   AF-A0A6A6X7E6-F1
#
_cell.length_a   1.000
_cell.length_b   1.000
_cell.length_c   1.000
_cell.angle_alpha   90.00
_cell.angle_beta   90.00
_cell.angle_gamma   90.00
#
_symmetry.space_group_name_H-M   'P 1'
#
loop_
_entity.id
_entity.type
_entity.pdbx_description
1 polymer ?
#
loop_
_entity_poly.entity_id
_entity_poly.type
_entity_poly.pdbx_seq_one_letter_code
_entity_poly.pdbx_strand_id
1 'polypeptide(L)'
;KPNIDVTKASNLTPVGQKKPAVLGTKDESLLRVLVMSDATGEESELHFKRMIYDRIDWNDPKHIASINDWKTQIYKRSKLPKAKEVTLWHQDEELWIELFFNLFVIAAMSRHIAKPAYLKMCANFNDFFEGKVVQDRHGNDLAPRPNRNLSSFKAKLTRSCVLIKKRLNVVLQDKKGDVEVYRPRINETMLAEYKRLKQEMQDKGLEIESEYSDNLAEWLEFISNIPSEEDSEWTEIDD
;
A
#
# COMPACT_ATOMS: atom_id res chain seq x y z
N LYS A 1 29.40 -29.23 33.02
CA LYS A 1 28.87 -27.85 33.00
C LYS A 1 29.00 -27.33 31.58
N PRO A 2 27.91 -27.18 30.80
CA PRO A 2 28.03 -26.54 29.51
C PRO A 2 28.05 -25.03 29.68
N ASN A 3 29.04 -24.43 29.03
CA ASN A 3 29.34 -23.02 28.93
C ASN A 3 28.30 -22.39 27.99
N ILE A 4 27.42 -21.52 28.50
CA ILE A 4 26.46 -20.78 27.66
C ILE A 4 27.10 -19.43 27.36
N ASP A 5 27.51 -19.28 26.11
CA ASP A 5 28.04 -18.06 25.52
C ASP A 5 26.93 -16.99 25.49
N VAL A 6 26.98 -16.05 26.44
CA VAL A 6 25.98 -14.97 26.60
C VAL A 6 26.34 -13.79 25.69
N THR A 7 26.09 -13.94 24.39
CA THR A 7 26.11 -12.79 23.45
C THR A 7 24.97 -12.80 22.43
N LYS A 8 23.91 -13.59 22.65
CA LYS A 8 22.63 -13.38 21.96
C LYS A 8 21.80 -12.38 22.76
N ALA A 9 21.58 -11.19 22.21
CA ALA A 9 20.59 -10.25 22.72
C ALA A 9 19.23 -10.98 22.85
N SER A 10 18.82 -11.26 24.09
CA SER A 10 17.55 -11.91 24.37
C SER A 10 16.42 -10.96 23.95
N ASN A 11 15.48 -11.45 23.15
CA ASN A 11 14.27 -10.70 22.83
C ASN A 11 13.24 -10.98 23.93
N LEU A 12 12.51 -9.94 24.31
CA LEU A 12 11.46 -10.02 25.31
C LEU A 12 10.11 -9.97 24.57
N THR A 13 9.29 -10.98 24.82
CA THR A 13 7.97 -11.16 24.18
C THR A 13 6.87 -10.96 25.22
N PRO A 14 5.97 -9.98 25.07
CA PRO A 14 4.87 -9.75 26.00
C PRO A 14 3.93 -10.94 26.10
N VAL A 15 3.54 -11.26 27.32
CA VAL A 15 2.57 -12.30 27.65
C VAL A 15 1.19 -11.65 27.80
N GLY A 16 0.20 -12.14 27.05
CA GLY A 16 -1.17 -11.65 27.07
C GLY A 16 -1.52 -10.60 26.00
N GLN A 17 -2.79 -10.23 25.96
CA GLN A 17 -3.29 -9.24 25.00
C GLN A 17 -3.00 -7.81 25.46
N LYS A 18 -2.72 -6.92 24.50
CA LYS A 18 -2.52 -5.49 24.76
C LYS A 18 -3.84 -4.85 25.22
N LYS A 19 -3.97 -4.60 26.52
CA LYS A 19 -5.03 -3.75 27.09
C LYS A 19 -4.58 -2.28 27.14
N PRO A 20 -5.28 -1.33 26.50
CA PRO A 20 -4.96 0.09 26.59
C PRO A 20 -5.44 0.69 27.93
N ALA A 21 -4.76 1.73 28.40
CA ALA A 21 -5.25 2.60 29.46
C ALA A 21 -6.32 3.55 28.90
N VAL A 22 -7.40 3.72 29.66
CA VAL A 22 -8.58 4.52 29.31
C VAL A 22 -8.68 5.71 30.25
N LEU A 23 -9.02 6.87 29.70
CA LEU A 23 -9.20 8.09 30.46
C LEU A 23 -10.25 7.91 31.57
N GLY A 24 -9.94 8.35 32.78
CA GLY A 24 -10.81 8.28 33.95
C GLY A 24 -10.94 6.89 34.60
N THR A 25 -10.32 5.85 34.05
CA THR A 25 -10.34 4.50 34.64
C THR A 25 -9.00 4.16 35.26
N LYS A 26 -8.93 4.18 36.60
CA LYS A 26 -7.73 3.80 37.34
C LYS A 26 -7.50 2.28 37.27
N ASP A 27 -6.42 1.86 36.62
CA ASP A 27 -6.01 0.45 36.53
C ASP A 27 -4.49 0.30 36.63
N GLU A 28 -3.97 0.16 37.85
CA GLU A 28 -2.53 0.07 38.14
C GLU A 28 -1.87 -1.17 37.53
N SER A 29 -2.63 -2.20 37.16
CA SER A 29 -2.10 -3.36 36.44
C SER A 29 -1.50 -2.98 35.08
N LEU A 30 -1.95 -1.86 34.49
CA LEU A 30 -1.46 -1.37 33.20
C LEU A 30 -0.07 -0.76 33.27
N LEU A 31 0.45 -0.50 34.48
CA LEU A 31 1.81 0.01 34.71
C LEU A 31 2.87 -1.10 34.69
N ARG A 32 2.45 -2.34 34.47
CA ARG A 32 3.30 -3.52 34.38
C ARG A 32 2.98 -4.29 33.10
N VAL A 33 3.99 -4.93 32.53
CA VAL A 33 3.84 -5.84 31.39
C VAL A 33 4.68 -7.08 31.67
N LEU A 34 4.02 -8.23 31.76
CA LEU A 34 4.68 -9.52 31.82
C LEU A 34 5.31 -9.81 30.45
N VAL A 35 6.58 -10.18 30.44
CA VAL A 35 7.33 -10.53 29.23
C VAL A 35 8.09 -11.83 29.45
N MET A 36 8.17 -12.65 28.42
CA MET A 36 8.93 -13.89 28.40
C MET A 36 10.22 -13.66 27.60
N SER A 37 11.34 -14.14 28.13
CA SER A 37 12.64 -14.10 27.46
C SER A 37 12.75 -15.26 26.47
N ASP A 38 12.96 -14.96 25.18
CA ASP A 38 13.14 -16.00 24.16
C ASP A 38 14.42 -16.84 24.38
N ALA A 39 15.40 -16.31 25.14
CA ALA A 39 16.68 -16.97 25.38
C ALA A 39 16.67 -17.92 26.59
N THR A 40 15.94 -17.56 27.64
CA THR A 40 15.91 -18.30 28.91
C THR A 40 14.58 -19.00 29.15
N GLY A 41 13.52 -18.63 28.42
CA GLY A 41 12.15 -19.10 28.66
C GLY A 41 11.53 -18.54 29.94
N GLU A 42 12.22 -17.64 30.65
CA GLU A 42 11.77 -17.11 31.93
C GLU A 42 10.85 -15.90 31.76
N GLU A 43 9.85 -15.82 32.63
CA GLU A 43 8.97 -14.67 32.74
C GLU A 43 9.59 -13.57 33.61
N SER A 44 9.43 -12.33 33.18
CA SER A 44 9.88 -11.15 33.91
C SER A 44 8.89 -10.01 33.73
N GLU A 45 8.87 -9.06 34.67
CA GLU A 45 7.94 -7.93 34.62
C GLU A 45 8.65 -6.63 34.23
N LEU A 46 8.22 -6.02 33.13
CA LEU A 46 8.61 -4.66 32.79
C LEU A 46 7.69 -3.66 33.47
N HIS A 47 8.29 -2.65 34.09
CA HIS A 47 7.58 -1.63 34.86
C HIS A 47 7.61 -0.29 34.13
N PHE A 48 6.51 0.44 34.20
CA PHE A 48 6.47 1.83 33.77
C PHE A 48 7.37 2.66 34.69
N LYS A 49 8.28 3.47 34.12
CA LYS A 49 9.27 4.25 34.90
C LYS A 49 9.28 5.74 34.58
N ARG A 50 8.46 6.19 33.62
CA ARG A 50 8.46 7.60 33.17
C ARG A 50 7.85 8.54 34.21
N MET A 51 6.99 8.02 35.09
CA MET A 51 6.38 8.76 36.18
C MET A 51 6.29 7.89 37.43
N ILE A 52 6.30 8.53 38.60
CA ILE A 52 6.05 7.89 39.90
C ILE A 52 4.57 7.51 39.97
N TYR A 53 4.26 6.30 40.41
CA TYR A 53 2.89 5.74 40.33
C TYR A 53 1.86 6.57 41.06
N ASP A 54 2.22 7.11 42.22
CA ASP A 54 1.33 7.94 43.04
C ASP A 54 1.03 9.32 42.42
N ARG A 55 1.81 9.73 41.41
CA ARG A 55 1.63 11.01 40.69
C ARG A 55 0.88 10.84 39.36
N ILE A 56 0.48 9.61 39.03
CA ILE A 56 -0.27 9.34 37.81
C ILE A 56 -1.72 9.77 38.03
N ASP A 57 -2.07 10.91 37.46
CA ASP A 57 -3.45 11.30 37.26
C ASP A 57 -4.06 10.51 36.09
N TRP A 58 -5.08 9.70 36.38
CA TRP A 58 -5.80 8.89 35.40
C TRP A 58 -6.85 9.69 34.61
N ASN A 59 -7.13 10.92 35.02
CA ASN A 59 -7.99 11.86 34.29
C ASN A 59 -7.18 12.79 33.36
N ASP A 60 -5.84 12.76 33.40
CA ASP A 60 -5.00 13.54 32.49
C ASP A 60 -4.74 12.76 31.18
N PRO A 61 -5.19 13.27 30.02
CA PRO A 61 -4.91 12.66 28.72
C PRO A 61 -3.41 12.45 28.44
N LYS A 62 -2.53 13.32 28.95
CA LYS A 62 -1.07 13.23 28.74
C LYS A 62 -0.46 12.03 29.47
N HIS A 63 -0.95 11.74 30.67
CA HIS A 63 -0.51 10.59 31.45
C HIS A 63 -0.95 9.28 30.80
N ILE A 64 -2.22 9.21 30.39
CA ILE A 64 -2.78 8.05 29.68
C ILE A 64 -2.04 7.79 28.37
N ALA A 65 -1.75 8.84 27.59
CA ALA A 65 -0.95 8.74 26.37
C ALA A 65 0.45 8.18 26.65
N SER A 66 1.13 8.68 27.69
CA SER A 66 2.47 8.20 28.08
C SER A 66 2.50 6.71 28.47
N ILE A 67 1.47 6.23 29.19
CA ILE A 67 1.33 4.81 29.55
C ILE A 67 1.10 3.98 28.28
N ASN A 68 0.18 4.40 27.41
CA ASN A 68 -0.15 3.70 26.17
C ASN A 68 1.03 3.65 25.20
N ASP A 69 1.83 4.71 25.10
CA ASP A 69 3.04 4.77 24.28
C ASP A 69 4.11 3.81 24.77
N TRP A 70 4.34 3.76 26.08
CA TRP A 70 5.28 2.82 26.70
C TRP A 70 4.87 1.37 26.42
N LYS A 71 3.60 1.00 26.65
CA LYS A 71 3.09 -0.35 26.30
C LYS A 71 3.23 -0.62 24.81
N THR A 72 2.89 0.35 23.96
CA THR A 72 3.01 0.21 22.51
C THR A 72 4.46 -0.03 22.09
N GLN A 73 5.44 0.62 22.72
CA GLN A 73 6.85 0.41 22.44
C GLN A 73 7.30 -1.02 22.78
N ILE A 74 6.86 -1.55 23.92
CA ILE A 74 7.15 -2.94 24.34
C ILE A 74 6.59 -3.93 23.31
N TYR A 75 5.30 -3.81 22.97
CA TYR A 75 4.65 -4.71 22.00
C TYR A 75 5.19 -4.53 20.57
N LYS A 76 5.60 -3.32 20.17
CA LYS A 76 6.25 -3.09 18.87
C LYS A 76 7.64 -3.72 18.77
N ARG A 77 8.38 -3.77 19.88
CA ARG A 77 9.72 -4.38 19.96
C ARG A 77 9.65 -5.90 20.06
N SER A 78 8.55 -6.44 20.55
CA SER A 78 8.30 -7.86 20.53
C SER A 78 8.28 -8.37 19.09
N LYS A 79 8.90 -9.52 18.84
CA LYS A 79 8.85 -10.21 17.54
C LYS A 79 7.51 -10.92 17.32
N LEU A 80 6.46 -10.55 18.07
CA LEU A 80 5.12 -11.09 17.84
C LEU A 80 4.79 -10.87 16.36
N PRO A 81 4.51 -11.95 15.61
CA PRO A 81 4.16 -11.82 14.21
C PRO A 81 2.90 -10.97 14.16
N LYS A 82 3.03 -9.73 13.68
CA LYS A 82 1.87 -8.95 13.29
C LYS A 82 1.17 -9.80 12.25
N ALA A 83 -0.08 -10.17 12.50
CA ALA A 83 -0.93 -10.75 11.47
C ALA A 83 -0.99 -9.73 10.33
N LYS A 84 -0.09 -9.86 9.36
CA LYS A 84 -0.11 -9.08 8.13
C LYS A 84 -1.08 -9.84 7.26
N GLU A 85 -2.28 -9.29 7.12
CA GLU A 85 -3.17 -9.73 6.06
C GLU A 85 -2.52 -9.34 4.72
N VAL A 86 -1.90 -10.33 4.08
CA VAL A 86 -1.30 -10.15 2.76
C VAL A 86 -2.35 -10.52 1.73
N THR A 87 -3.16 -9.55 1.34
CA THR A 87 -4.07 -9.72 0.21
C THR A 87 -3.26 -9.81 -1.08
N LEU A 88 -3.27 -10.97 -1.73
CA LEU A 88 -2.57 -11.20 -3.00
C LEU A 88 -3.14 -10.30 -4.10
N TRP A 89 -2.29 -9.86 -5.02
CA TRP A 89 -2.69 -9.05 -6.17
C TRP A 89 -3.24 -9.97 -7.27
N HIS A 90 -4.42 -9.63 -7.78
CA HIS A 90 -5.04 -10.33 -8.91
C HIS A 90 -4.48 -9.80 -10.24
N GLN A 91 -4.50 -10.62 -11.29
CA GLN A 91 -3.99 -10.22 -12.61
C GLN A 91 -4.74 -9.00 -13.16
N ASP A 92 -6.07 -8.94 -12.99
CA ASP A 92 -6.85 -7.78 -13.45
C ASP A 92 -6.49 -6.49 -12.68
N GLU A 93 -6.13 -6.60 -11.39
CA GLU A 93 -5.62 -5.45 -10.61
C GLU A 93 -4.28 -4.96 -11.16
N GLU A 94 -3.42 -5.87 -11.64
CA GLU A 94 -2.16 -5.51 -12.28
C GLU A 94 -2.38 -4.86 -13.65
N LEU A 95 -3.28 -5.41 -14.45
CA LEU A 95 -3.66 -4.84 -15.76
C LEU A 95 -4.27 -3.44 -15.62
N TRP A 96 -5.08 -3.21 -14.58
CA TRP A 96 -5.64 -1.90 -14.31
C TRP A 96 -4.55 -0.87 -14.01
N ILE A 97 -3.55 -1.23 -13.20
CA ILE A 97 -2.41 -0.34 -12.87
C ILE A 97 -1.60 -0.02 -14.14
N GLU A 98 -1.43 -1.01 -15.01
CA GLU A 98 -0.72 -0.86 -16.27
C GLU A 98 -1.46 0.07 -17.23
N LEU A 99 -2.75 -0.19 -17.45
CA LEU A 99 -3.65 0.65 -18.24
C LEU A 99 -3.66 2.09 -17.72
N PHE A 100 -3.74 2.27 -16.40
CA PHE A 100 -3.68 3.59 -15.77
C PHE A 100 -2.44 4.36 -16.22
N PHE A 101 -1.25 3.77 -16.12
CA PHE A 101 -0.03 4.48 -16.54
C PHE A 101 0.06 4.68 -18.05
N ASN A 102 -0.48 3.78 -18.86
CA ASN A 102 -0.52 3.94 -20.32
C ASN A 102 -1.43 5.09 -20.75
N LEU A 103 -2.61 5.24 -20.13
CA LEU A 103 -3.47 6.40 -20.34
C LEU A 103 -2.77 7.71 -19.92
N PHE A 104 -1.98 7.68 -18.83
CA PHE A 104 -1.15 8.82 -18.45
C PHE A 104 -0.12 9.17 -19.51
N VAL A 105 0.56 8.19 -20.10
CA VAL A 105 1.55 8.44 -21.16
C VAL A 105 0.87 9.12 -22.34
N ILE A 106 -0.27 8.58 -22.81
CA ILE A 106 -1.01 9.15 -23.95
C ILE A 106 -1.45 10.59 -23.64
N ALA A 107 -2.08 10.82 -22.49
CA ALA A 107 -2.51 12.16 -22.10
C ALA A 107 -1.31 13.11 -21.97
N ALA A 108 -0.20 12.64 -21.40
CA ALA A 108 1.03 13.41 -21.28
C ALA A 108 1.71 13.66 -22.63
N MET A 109 1.46 12.88 -23.69
CA MET A 109 2.00 13.18 -25.02
C MET A 109 1.29 14.41 -25.60
N SER A 110 -0.04 14.48 -25.48
CA SER A 110 -0.84 15.57 -26.06
C SER A 110 -0.91 16.82 -25.20
N ARG A 111 -0.85 16.71 -23.86
CA ARG A 111 -1.07 17.83 -22.92
C ARG A 111 0.02 17.92 -21.85
N HIS A 112 0.09 19.05 -21.16
CA HIS A 112 0.95 19.22 -20.00
C HIS A 112 0.15 18.86 -18.73
N ILE A 113 0.51 17.75 -18.10
CA ILE A 113 -0.27 17.18 -16.99
C ILE A 113 0.59 16.87 -15.77
N ALA A 114 -0.01 16.97 -14.58
CA ALA A 114 0.56 16.50 -13.32
C ALA A 114 0.07 15.10 -13.00
N LYS A 115 0.90 14.34 -12.26
CA LYS A 115 0.49 13.06 -11.68
C LYS A 115 -0.37 13.33 -10.43
N PRO A 116 -1.48 12.61 -10.25
CA PRO A 116 -2.30 12.70 -9.05
C PRO A 116 -1.55 12.14 -7.85
N ALA A 117 -1.92 12.63 -6.67
CA ALA A 117 -1.39 12.08 -5.42
C ALA A 117 -1.73 10.59 -5.27
N TYR A 118 -0.83 9.82 -4.66
CA TYR A 118 -1.03 8.38 -4.40
C TYR A 118 -2.37 8.07 -3.72
N LEU A 119 -2.83 8.96 -2.84
CA LEU A 119 -4.12 8.83 -2.16
C LEU A 119 -5.29 8.79 -3.16
N LYS A 120 -5.30 9.69 -4.15
CA LYS A 120 -6.33 9.77 -5.19
C LYS A 120 -6.26 8.60 -6.17
N MET A 121 -5.04 8.16 -6.52
CA MET A 121 -4.85 6.94 -7.32
C MET A 121 -5.39 5.70 -6.60
N CYS A 122 -5.11 5.57 -5.29
CA CYS A 122 -5.60 4.46 -4.49
C CYS A 122 -7.12 4.49 -4.33
N ALA A 123 -7.71 5.68 -4.17
CA ALA A 123 -9.16 5.84 -4.14
C ALA A 123 -9.78 5.36 -5.46
N ASN A 124 -9.27 5.80 -6.61
CA ASN A 124 -9.76 5.35 -7.93
C ASN A 124 -9.65 3.83 -8.12
N PHE A 125 -8.53 3.25 -7.67
CA PHE A 125 -8.35 1.80 -7.69
C PHE A 125 -9.40 1.08 -6.84
N ASN A 126 -9.65 1.57 -5.62
CA ASN A 126 -10.65 0.98 -4.73
C ASN A 126 -12.06 1.19 -5.27
N ASP A 127 -12.39 2.36 -5.82
CA ASP A 127 -13.68 2.64 -6.47
C ASP A 127 -13.95 1.62 -7.60
N PHE A 128 -12.89 1.17 -8.29
CA PHE A 128 -13.02 0.16 -9.34
C PHE A 128 -13.11 -1.27 -8.81
N PHE A 129 -12.31 -1.67 -7.81
CA PHE A 129 -12.22 -3.09 -7.40
C PHE A 129 -12.98 -3.46 -6.14
N GLU A 130 -13.19 -2.53 -5.20
CA GLU A 130 -13.78 -2.82 -3.90
C GLU A 130 -15.16 -3.49 -4.04
N GLY A 131 -15.35 -4.61 -3.36
CA GLY A 131 -16.59 -5.38 -3.41
C GLY A 131 -16.79 -6.20 -4.70
N LYS A 132 -15.96 -6.03 -5.73
CA LYS A 132 -16.04 -6.86 -6.94
C LYS A 132 -15.57 -8.27 -6.67
N VAL A 133 -16.25 -9.22 -7.30
CA VAL A 133 -15.82 -10.63 -7.35
C VAL A 133 -15.03 -10.81 -8.64
N VAL A 134 -13.79 -11.28 -8.51
CA VAL A 134 -12.93 -11.61 -9.66
C VAL A 134 -12.72 -13.11 -9.70
N GLN A 135 -12.55 -13.66 -10.90
CA GLN A 135 -12.38 -15.09 -11.08
C GLN A 135 -10.91 -15.48 -11.11
N ASP A 136 -10.57 -16.61 -10.49
CA ASP A 136 -9.26 -17.19 -10.59
C ASP A 136 -9.01 -17.79 -12.00
N ARG A 137 -7.79 -18.28 -12.22
CA ARG A 137 -7.38 -18.93 -13.48
C ARG A 137 -8.19 -20.18 -13.85
N HIS A 138 -8.96 -20.74 -12.91
CA HIS A 138 -9.81 -21.91 -13.10
C HIS A 138 -11.29 -21.53 -13.26
N GLY A 139 -11.61 -20.22 -13.26
CA GLY A 139 -12.98 -19.72 -13.37
C GLY A 139 -13.74 -19.72 -12.04
N ASN A 140 -13.07 -19.97 -10.91
CA ASN A 140 -13.73 -19.92 -9.60
C ASN A 140 -13.77 -18.48 -9.09
N ASP A 141 -14.93 -18.09 -8.55
CA ASP A 141 -15.10 -16.80 -7.91
C ASP A 141 -14.24 -16.70 -6.63
N LEU A 142 -13.41 -15.66 -6.57
CA LEU A 142 -12.68 -15.31 -5.35
C LEU A 142 -13.59 -14.52 -4.40
N ALA A 143 -13.16 -14.41 -3.14
CA ALA A 143 -13.82 -13.50 -2.21
C ALA A 143 -13.85 -12.06 -2.78
N PRO A 144 -14.92 -11.29 -2.53
CA PRO A 144 -15.00 -9.89 -2.92
C PRO A 144 -13.73 -9.12 -2.54
N ARG A 145 -13.21 -8.31 -3.46
CA ARG A 145 -11.93 -7.64 -3.23
C ARG A 145 -12.07 -6.66 -2.05
N PRO A 146 -11.19 -6.74 -1.05
CA PRO A 146 -11.19 -5.78 0.04
C PRO A 146 -10.60 -4.45 -0.43
N ASN A 147 -10.98 -3.37 0.25
CA ASN A 147 -10.33 -2.07 0.09
C ASN A 147 -8.81 -2.20 0.29
N ARG A 148 -8.03 -1.71 -0.67
CA ARG A 148 -6.56 -1.68 -0.55
C ARG A 148 -6.14 -0.50 0.31
N ASN A 149 -5.33 -0.80 1.33
CA ASN A 149 -4.67 0.25 2.10
C ASN A 149 -3.62 0.99 1.24
N LEU A 150 -3.47 2.30 1.50
CA LEU A 150 -2.56 3.18 0.77
C LEU A 150 -1.11 2.70 0.78
N SER A 151 -0.64 2.11 1.88
CA SER A 151 0.74 1.64 2.00
C SER A 151 1.03 0.44 1.09
N SER A 152 0.11 -0.51 0.99
CA SER A 152 0.18 -1.68 0.12
C SER A 152 0.08 -1.27 -1.34
N PHE A 153 -0.88 -0.39 -1.66
CA PHE A 153 -1.04 0.17 -3.00
C PHE A 153 0.24 0.90 -3.45
N LYS A 154 0.77 1.82 -2.63
CA LYS A 154 2.02 2.53 -2.92
C LYS A 154 3.18 1.56 -3.13
N ALA A 155 3.33 0.55 -2.27
CA ALA A 155 4.38 -0.45 -2.39
C ALA A 155 4.28 -1.25 -3.70
N LYS A 156 3.06 -1.60 -4.15
CA LYS A 156 2.82 -2.24 -5.45
C LYS A 156 3.19 -1.31 -6.60
N LEU A 157 2.66 -0.08 -6.58
CA LEU A 157 2.87 0.92 -7.62
C LEU A 157 4.34 1.27 -7.83
N THR A 158 5.14 1.31 -6.75
CA THR A 158 6.59 1.51 -6.84
C THR A 158 7.29 0.39 -7.63
N ARG A 159 6.86 -0.87 -7.47
CA ARG A 159 7.50 -2.04 -8.13
C ARG A 159 6.92 -2.37 -9.51
N SER A 160 5.67 -1.99 -9.78
CA SER A 160 4.99 -2.26 -11.06
C SER A 160 5.39 -1.26 -12.15
N CYS A 161 5.17 -1.62 -13.42
CA CYS A 161 5.20 -0.73 -14.59
C CYS A 161 6.49 0.11 -14.71
N VAL A 162 7.66 -0.50 -14.46
CA VAL A 162 8.95 0.20 -14.45
C VAL A 162 9.20 0.91 -15.79
N LEU A 163 8.96 0.21 -16.91
CA LEU A 163 9.21 0.74 -18.26
C LEU A 163 8.21 1.87 -18.61
N ILE A 164 6.92 1.68 -18.38
CA ILE A 164 5.89 2.71 -18.63
C ILE A 164 6.16 3.97 -17.79
N LYS A 165 6.56 3.82 -16.52
CA LYS A 165 6.89 4.97 -15.66
C LYS A 165 8.13 5.72 -16.13
N LYS A 166 9.15 5.02 -16.64
CA LYS A 166 10.30 5.68 -17.28
C LYS A 166 9.84 6.47 -18.50
N ARG A 167 9.00 5.88 -19.34
CA ARG A 167 8.42 6.55 -20.51
C ARG A 167 7.67 7.82 -20.14
N LEU A 168 6.77 7.70 -19.16
CA LEU A 168 6.02 8.83 -18.61
C LEU A 168 6.94 9.95 -18.11
N ASN A 169 8.03 9.61 -17.42
CA ASN A 169 8.96 10.64 -16.93
C ASN A 169 9.66 11.39 -18.07
N VAL A 170 10.04 10.70 -19.16
CA VAL A 170 10.62 11.35 -20.35
C VAL A 170 9.61 12.29 -21.00
N VAL A 171 8.37 11.82 -21.20
CA VAL A 171 7.30 12.65 -21.80
C VAL A 171 6.99 13.90 -20.97
N LEU A 172 7.18 13.84 -19.65
CA LEU A 172 6.96 14.95 -18.73
C LEU A 172 8.14 15.93 -18.60
N GLN A 173 9.37 15.54 -18.98
CA GLN A 173 10.60 16.30 -18.66
C GLN A 173 10.71 17.68 -19.32
N ASP A 174 10.03 17.91 -20.45
CA ASP A 174 10.20 19.11 -21.28
C ASP A 174 8.99 20.06 -21.28
N LYS A 175 7.97 19.80 -20.45
CA LYS A 175 6.74 20.59 -20.46
C LYS A 175 6.80 21.71 -19.40
N LYS A 176 6.57 22.95 -19.84
CA LYS A 176 6.48 24.17 -19.00
C LYS A 176 5.14 24.84 -19.24
N GLY A 177 4.50 25.36 -18.19
CA GLY A 177 3.19 26.03 -18.25
C GLY A 177 2.25 25.55 -17.14
N ASP A 178 1.00 26.00 -17.18
CA ASP A 178 -0.04 25.57 -16.25
C ASP A 178 -0.24 24.06 -16.35
N VAL A 179 -0.24 23.41 -15.20
CA VAL A 179 -0.24 21.96 -15.09
C VAL A 179 -1.59 21.52 -14.56
N GLU A 180 -2.37 20.81 -15.36
CA GLU A 180 -3.63 20.22 -14.89
C GLU A 180 -3.36 18.84 -14.29
N VAL A 181 -4.04 18.50 -13.20
CA VAL A 181 -4.00 17.13 -12.69
C VAL A 181 -4.93 16.27 -13.54
N TYR A 182 -4.32 15.36 -14.31
CA TYR A 182 -5.08 14.35 -15.02
C TYR A 182 -5.40 13.19 -14.09
N ARG A 183 -6.64 12.70 -14.09
CA ARG A 183 -7.02 11.46 -13.40
C ARG A 183 -7.85 10.58 -14.35
N PRO A 184 -7.26 9.54 -14.97
CA PRO A 184 -7.99 8.64 -15.84
C PRO A 184 -8.98 7.83 -15.00
N ARG A 185 -10.24 7.86 -15.38
CA ARG A 185 -11.27 6.96 -14.85
C ARG A 185 -11.30 5.74 -15.75
N ILE A 186 -11.05 4.56 -15.17
CA ILE A 186 -11.02 3.30 -15.92
C ILE A 186 -12.34 2.60 -15.63
N ASN A 187 -13.09 2.29 -16.68
CA ASN A 187 -14.29 1.47 -16.60
C ASN A 187 -14.00 0.00 -17.00
N GLU A 188 -15.01 -0.86 -16.89
CA GLU A 188 -14.85 -2.29 -17.18
C GLU A 188 -14.59 -2.57 -18.65
N THR A 189 -15.21 -1.80 -19.55
CA THR A 189 -15.02 -1.92 -21.00
C THR A 189 -13.57 -1.61 -21.38
N MET A 190 -12.98 -0.56 -20.83
CA MET A 190 -11.58 -0.19 -21.07
C MET A 190 -10.62 -1.28 -20.56
N LEU A 191 -10.88 -1.85 -19.39
CA LEU A 191 -10.05 -2.93 -18.85
C LEU A 191 -10.18 -4.22 -19.66
N ALA A 192 -11.39 -4.57 -20.08
CA ALA A 192 -11.65 -5.72 -20.94
C ALA A 192 -10.99 -5.57 -22.32
N GLU A 193 -11.09 -4.38 -22.91
CA GLU A 193 -10.43 -4.05 -24.17
C GLU A 193 -8.91 -4.11 -24.02
N TYR A 194 -8.35 -3.50 -22.96
CA TYR A 194 -6.92 -3.58 -22.68
C TYR A 194 -6.42 -5.03 -22.51
N LYS A 195 -7.22 -5.88 -21.87
CA LYS A 195 -6.92 -7.31 -21.71
C LYS A 195 -6.90 -8.04 -23.06
N ARG A 196 -7.89 -7.76 -23.92
CA ARG A 196 -7.98 -8.28 -25.29
C ARG A 196 -6.77 -7.84 -26.12
N LEU A 197 -6.48 -6.55 -26.09
CA LEU A 197 -5.34 -5.92 -26.74
C LEU A 197 -4.02 -6.60 -26.31
N LYS A 198 -3.80 -6.77 -25.01
CA LYS A 198 -2.58 -7.41 -24.51
C LYS A 198 -2.41 -8.85 -25.00
N GLN A 199 -3.51 -9.60 -25.12
CA GLN A 199 -3.48 -10.96 -25.68
C GLN A 199 -3.06 -10.94 -27.16
N GLU A 200 -3.61 -10.03 -27.97
CA GLU A 200 -3.21 -9.91 -29.38
C GLU A 200 -1.72 -9.56 -29.55
N MET A 201 -1.17 -8.75 -28.64
CA MET A 201 0.26 -8.44 -28.64
C MET A 201 1.11 -9.66 -28.30
N GLN A 202 0.68 -10.46 -27.31
CA GLN A 202 1.33 -11.72 -26.99
C GLN A 202 1.29 -12.70 -28.16
N ASP A 203 0.15 -12.78 -28.87
CA ASP A 203 0.00 -13.66 -30.05
C ASP A 203 0.91 -13.22 -31.21
N LYS A 204 1.26 -11.92 -31.28
CA LYS A 204 2.26 -11.36 -32.21
C LYS A 204 3.72 -11.54 -31.74
N GLY A 205 3.95 -12.17 -30.58
CA GLY A 205 5.26 -12.37 -29.98
C GLY A 205 5.79 -11.16 -29.19
N LEU A 206 4.92 -10.19 -28.88
CA LEU A 206 5.26 -8.99 -28.12
C LEU A 206 4.81 -9.16 -26.66
N GLU A 207 5.63 -9.86 -25.87
CA GLU A 207 5.28 -10.20 -24.47
C GLU A 207 5.54 -9.06 -23.47
N ILE A 208 6.49 -8.17 -23.77
CA ILE A 208 6.92 -7.10 -22.88
C ILE A 208 6.95 -5.78 -23.65
N GLU A 209 6.40 -4.72 -23.06
CA GLU A 209 6.56 -3.37 -23.60
C GLU A 209 8.04 -2.98 -23.67
N SER A 210 8.50 -2.47 -24.81
CA SER A 210 9.86 -1.97 -24.95
C SER A 210 10.06 -0.61 -24.28
N GLU A 211 11.30 -0.35 -23.83
CA GLU A 211 11.68 0.96 -23.28
C GLU A 211 11.54 2.01 -24.39
N TYR A 212 12.05 1.77 -25.62
CA TYR A 212 11.92 2.72 -26.75
C TYR A 212 12.15 2.19 -28.19
N SER A 213 12.56 0.93 -28.44
CA SER A 213 13.01 0.53 -29.80
C SER A 213 12.26 -0.63 -30.42
N ASP A 214 11.91 -1.64 -29.62
CA ASP A 214 11.51 -2.93 -30.15
C ASP A 214 10.01 -3.11 -29.95
N ASN A 215 9.16 -2.38 -30.69
CA ASN A 215 7.68 -2.39 -30.70
C ASN A 215 6.92 -1.15 -30.15
N LEU A 216 7.62 -0.06 -29.81
CA LEU A 216 6.98 1.08 -29.11
C LEU A 216 5.87 1.76 -29.95
N ALA A 217 6.09 1.92 -31.25
CA ALA A 217 5.11 2.56 -32.14
C ALA A 217 3.83 1.72 -32.20
N GLU A 218 3.98 0.40 -32.33
CA GLU A 218 2.88 -0.55 -32.33
C GLU A 218 2.11 -0.51 -31.00
N TRP A 219 2.78 -0.41 -29.85
CA TRP A 219 2.09 -0.25 -28.56
C TRP A 219 1.34 1.08 -28.46
N LEU A 220 1.94 2.19 -28.88
CA LEU A 220 1.30 3.51 -28.78
C LEU A 220 0.09 3.63 -29.70
N GLU A 221 0.21 3.19 -30.96
CA GLU A 221 -0.92 3.15 -31.90
C GLU A 221 -2.07 2.32 -31.33
N PHE A 222 -1.74 1.18 -30.74
CA PHE A 222 -2.72 0.24 -30.26
C PHE A 222 -3.43 0.69 -28.98
N ILE A 223 -2.72 1.31 -28.04
CA ILE A 223 -3.33 1.88 -26.83
C ILE A 223 -4.14 3.14 -27.17
N SER A 224 -3.76 3.89 -28.22
CA SER A 224 -4.53 5.07 -28.67
C SER A 224 -5.94 4.73 -29.17
N ASN A 225 -6.22 3.45 -29.47
CA ASN A 225 -7.54 2.97 -29.86
C ASN A 225 -8.44 2.58 -28.67
N ILE A 226 -7.91 2.61 -27.44
CA ILE A 226 -8.74 2.39 -26.25
C ILE A 226 -9.73 3.56 -26.14
N PRO A 227 -11.04 3.32 -26.02
CA PRO A 227 -12.02 4.37 -25.84
C PRO A 227 -11.60 5.28 -24.68
N SER A 228 -11.36 6.56 -24.96
CA SER A 228 -11.22 7.55 -23.90
C SER A 228 -12.61 7.91 -23.41
N GLU A 229 -12.92 7.65 -22.14
CA GLU A 229 -14.10 8.27 -21.54
C GLU A 229 -13.96 9.80 -21.62
N GLU A 230 -15.01 10.45 -22.13
CA GLU A 230 -15.22 11.90 -22.00
C GLU A 230 -15.28 12.33 -20.51
N ASP A 231 -15.40 11.37 -19.59
CA ASP A 231 -15.45 11.51 -18.12
C ASP A 231 -14.08 11.45 -17.42
N SER A 232 -12.99 11.82 -18.09
CA SER A 232 -11.73 12.06 -17.39
C SER A 232 -11.87 13.26 -16.46
N GLU A 233 -11.64 13.08 -15.15
CA GLU A 233 -11.63 14.17 -14.20
C GLU A 233 -10.37 15.01 -14.40
N TRP A 234 -10.56 16.27 -14.78
CA TRP A 234 -9.53 17.30 -14.82
C TRP A 234 -9.75 18.22 -13.63
N THR A 235 -8.76 18.32 -12.77
CA THR A 235 -8.79 19.27 -11.66
C THR A 235 -7.57 20.17 -11.77
N GLU A 236 -7.79 21.47 -11.58
CA GLU A 236 -6.69 22.40 -11.33
C GLU A 236 -5.91 21.95 -10.09
N ILE A 237 -4.61 22.26 -10.03
CA ILE A 237 -3.81 21.98 -8.84
C ILE A 237 -4.36 22.88 -7.72
N ASP A 238 -5.06 22.29 -6.75
CA ASP A 238 -5.30 22.96 -5.46
C ASP A 238 -3.91 23.21 -4.81
N ASP A 239 -3.58 24.49 -4.61
CA ASP A 239 -2.40 24.97 -3.87
C ASP A 239 -2.27 24.35 -2.46
#